data_AF-A0A371LYB4-F1
#
_entry.id   AF-A0A371LYB4-F1
#
_cell.length_a   1.000
_cell.length_b   1.000
_cell.length_c   1.000
_cell.angle_alpha   90.00
_cell.angle_beta   90.00
_cell.angle_gamma   90.00
#
_symmetry.space_group_name_H-M   'P 1'
#
loop_
_entity.id
_entity.type
_entity.pdbx_description
1 polymer ?
#
loop_
_entity_poly.entity_id
_entity_poly.type
_entity_poly.pdbx_seq_one_letter_code
_entity_poly.pdbx_strand_id
1 'polypeptide(L)'
;MCNKNLRPLPFHHHILYALIHGAGELSARDLHSRCDKVSEKLYYGHNLTPVGKRSRRNKLAKLQEYDLIESEGPAQSRVYRVSTRQSTPQSETSVSTSLAE
;
A
#
# COMPACT_ATOMS: atom_id res chain seq x y z
N MET A 1 -16.84 -26.37 1.88
CA MET A 1 -15.44 -26.01 2.22
C MET A 1 -15.22 -24.55 1.88
N CYS A 2 -15.14 -23.67 2.88
CA CYS A 2 -15.08 -22.22 2.68
C CYS A 2 -13.63 -21.78 2.47
N ASN A 3 -13.18 -21.70 1.21
CA ASN A 3 -11.91 -21.08 0.88
C ASN A 3 -12.08 -19.55 0.95
N LYS A 4 -11.73 -18.95 2.09
CA LYS A 4 -11.49 -17.50 2.17
C LYS A 4 -10.29 -17.22 1.27
N ASN A 5 -10.58 -16.75 0.05
CA ASN A 5 -9.59 -16.34 -0.94
C ASN A 5 -8.72 -15.20 -0.38
N LEU A 6 -7.69 -15.53 0.41
CA LEU A 6 -6.54 -14.67 0.62
C LEU A 6 -5.77 -14.68 -0.70
N ARG A 7 -6.27 -13.91 -1.67
CA ARG A 7 -5.67 -13.82 -3.00
C ARG A 7 -4.27 -13.22 -2.80
N PRO A 8 -3.19 -13.91 -3.20
CA PRO A 8 -1.87 -13.30 -3.14
C PRO A 8 -1.90 -12.07 -4.05
N LEU A 9 -1.75 -10.90 -3.44
CA LEU A 9 -1.64 -9.66 -4.18
C LEU A 9 -0.37 -9.75 -5.04
N PRO A 10 -0.47 -9.55 -6.36
CA PRO A 10 0.71 -9.55 -7.22
C PRO A 10 1.74 -8.54 -6.70
N PHE A 11 3.04 -8.84 -6.79
CA PHE A 11 4.15 -8.05 -6.24
C PHE A 11 4.02 -6.52 -6.46
N HIS A 12 3.54 -6.12 -7.62
CA HIS A 12 3.28 -4.71 -7.94
C HIS A 12 2.25 -4.01 -7.03
N HIS A 13 1.25 -4.73 -6.52
CA HIS A 13 0.29 -4.19 -5.56
C HIS A 13 0.94 -4.01 -4.18
N HIS A 14 1.82 -4.94 -3.77
CA HIS A 14 2.59 -4.78 -2.52
C HIS A 14 3.47 -3.54 -2.55
N ILE A 15 4.16 -3.26 -3.66
CA ILE A 15 4.98 -2.04 -3.79
C ILE A 15 4.12 -0.79 -3.61
N LEU A 16 2.97 -0.71 -4.28
CA LEU A 16 2.08 0.45 -4.19
C LEU A 16 1.52 0.61 -2.77
N TYR A 17 1.10 -0.48 -2.16
CA TYR A 17 0.62 -0.50 -0.79
C TYR A 17 1.70 -0.04 0.20
N ALA A 18 2.91 -0.61 0.11
CA ALA A 18 4.03 -0.26 0.98
C ALA A 18 4.43 1.22 0.87
N LEU A 19 4.36 1.80 -0.34
CA LEU A 19 4.63 3.22 -0.55
C LEU A 19 3.59 4.14 0.12
N ILE A 20 2.31 3.76 0.09
CA ILE A 20 1.23 4.51 0.76
C ILE A 20 1.35 4.31 2.27
N HIS A 21 1.52 3.06 2.71
CA HIS A 21 1.67 2.71 4.13
C HIS A 21 2.85 3.41 4.80
N GLY A 22 4.03 3.40 4.16
CA GLY A 22 5.21 4.10 4.68
C GLY A 22 5.09 5.63 4.66
N ALA A 23 4.17 6.19 3.87
CA ALA A 23 3.90 7.62 3.82
C ALA A 23 2.79 8.05 4.79
N GLY A 24 1.93 7.11 5.23
CA GLY A 24 0.65 7.38 5.89
C GLY A 24 -0.41 7.89 4.92
N GLU A 25 -0.13 9.00 4.25
CA GLU A 25 -0.97 9.61 3.24
C GLU A 25 -0.14 10.10 2.05
N LEU A 26 -0.62 9.88 0.82
CA LEU A 26 0.15 10.19 -0.38
C LEU A 26 -0.72 10.67 -1.54
N SER A 27 -0.38 11.83 -2.10
CA SER A 27 -1.05 12.34 -3.30
C SER A 27 -0.77 11.46 -4.52
N ALA A 28 -1.68 11.43 -5.49
CA ALA A 28 -1.48 10.69 -6.74
C ALA A 28 -0.21 11.15 -7.48
N ARG A 29 0.10 12.44 -7.43
CA ARG A 29 1.31 13.03 -8.03
C ARG A 29 2.57 12.50 -7.35
N ASP A 30 2.61 12.54 -6.02
CA ASP A 30 3.76 12.09 -5.25
C ASP A 30 3.93 10.58 -5.34
N LEU A 31 2.83 9.83 -5.37
CA LEU A 31 2.84 8.39 -5.59
C LEU A 31 3.47 8.04 -6.94
N HIS A 32 3.10 8.75 -8.00
CA HIS A 32 3.74 8.55 -9.30
C HIS A 32 5.23 8.91 -9.29
N SER A 33 5.60 10.04 -8.69
CA SER A 33 7.01 10.45 -8.60
C SER A 33 7.84 9.48 -7.77
N ARG A 34 7.34 9.02 -6.62
CA ARG A 34 8.02 8.03 -5.77
C ARG A 34 8.11 6.68 -6.47
N CYS A 35 7.06 6.23 -7.15
CA CYS A 35 7.17 5.02 -7.97
C CYS A 35 8.25 5.17 -9.04
N ASP A 36 8.35 6.30 -9.74
CA ASP A 36 9.38 6.49 -10.77
C ASP A 36 10.79 6.47 -10.14
N LYS A 37 11.01 7.23 -9.06
CA LYS A 37 12.30 7.30 -8.34
C LYS A 37 12.75 5.97 -7.75
N VAL A 38 11.82 5.22 -7.15
CA VAL A 38 12.15 3.99 -6.42
C VAL A 38 12.02 2.76 -7.32
N SER A 39 11.38 2.88 -8.50
CA SER A 39 11.24 1.75 -9.44
C SER A 39 12.59 1.18 -9.86
N GLU A 40 13.54 2.02 -10.23
CA GLU A 40 14.86 1.53 -10.65
C GLU A 40 15.52 0.67 -9.57
N LYS A 41 15.41 1.08 -8.30
CA LYS A 41 15.98 0.35 -7.15
C LYS A 41 15.16 -0.87 -6.72
N LEU A 42 13.83 -0.79 -6.71
CA LEU A 42 12.96 -1.89 -6.26
C LEU A 42 12.86 -3.02 -7.27
N TYR A 43 12.99 -2.71 -8.56
CA TYR A 43 13.00 -3.70 -9.63
C TYR A 43 14.42 -4.18 -9.96
N TYR A 44 15.46 -3.59 -9.36
CA TYR A 44 16.84 -4.05 -9.52
C TYR A 44 17.00 -5.50 -9.04
N GLY A 45 17.45 -6.39 -9.93
CA GLY A 45 17.59 -7.82 -9.64
C GLY A 45 16.32 -8.65 -9.85
N HIS A 46 15.19 -8.04 -10.20
CA HIS A 46 13.98 -8.74 -10.61
C HIS A 46 13.77 -8.63 -12.14
N ASN A 47 13.47 -9.76 -12.81
CA ASN A 47 13.04 -9.79 -14.22
C ASN A 47 11.60 -9.25 -14.42
N LEU A 48 11.22 -8.21 -13.68
CA LEU A 48 9.89 -7.61 -13.73
C LEU A 48 9.97 -6.21 -14.31
N THR A 49 9.15 -5.94 -15.33
CA THR A 49 9.05 -4.61 -15.91
C THR A 49 8.43 -3.63 -14.91
N PRO A 50 9.01 -2.43 -14.73
CA PRO A 50 8.39 -1.38 -13.94
C PRO A 50 6.97 -1.08 -14.42
N VAL A 51 6.04 -0.94 -13.48
CA VAL A 51 4.63 -0.71 -13.82
C VAL A 51 4.47 0.65 -14.46
N GLY A 52 3.99 0.68 -15.70
CA GLY A 52 3.63 1.93 -16.39
C GLY A 52 2.43 2.66 -15.74
N LYS A 53 2.34 3.98 -15.93
CA LYS A 53 1.34 4.85 -15.27
C LYS A 53 -0.10 4.35 -15.35
N ARG A 54 -0.54 3.86 -16.52
CA ARG A 54 -1.89 3.31 -16.72
C ARG A 54 -2.12 2.05 -15.89
N SER A 55 -1.15 1.15 -15.87
CA SER A 55 -1.21 -0.09 -15.09
C SER A 55 -1.18 0.19 -13.58
N ARG A 56 -0.47 1.24 -13.12
CA ARG A 56 -0.53 1.69 -11.72
C ARG A 56 -1.94 2.08 -11.29
N ARG A 57 -2.67 2.83 -12.12
CA ARG A 57 -4.07 3.22 -11.81
C ARG A 57 -4.99 2.00 -11.68
N ASN A 58 -4.87 1.02 -12.58
CA ASN A 58 -5.66 -0.22 -12.49
C ASN A 58 -5.35 -1.00 -11.21
N LYS A 59 -4.08 -1.02 -10.79
CA LYS A 59 -3.65 -1.68 -9.54
C LYS A 59 -4.14 -0.93 -8.29
N LEU A 60 -4.12 0.40 -8.31
CA LEU A 60 -4.70 1.22 -7.23
C LEU A 60 -6.21 0.97 -7.10
N ALA A 61 -6.94 0.91 -8.22
CA ALA A 61 -8.36 0.58 -8.21
C ALA A 61 -8.61 -0.81 -7.58
N LYS A 62 -7.75 -1.81 -7.86
CA LYS A 62 -7.81 -3.12 -7.21
C LYS A 62 -7.53 -3.07 -5.71
N LEU A 63 -6.57 -2.26 -5.27
CA LEU A 63 -6.32 -2.06 -3.84
C LEU A 63 -7.52 -1.41 -3.11
N GLN A 64 -8.23 -0.52 -3.79
CA GLN A 64 -9.49 0.06 -3.29
C GLN A 64 -10.61 -0.97 -3.26
N GLU A 65 -10.76 -1.80 -4.30
CA GLU A 65 -11.73 -2.90 -4.36
C GLU A 65 -11.53 -3.93 -3.25
N TYR A 66 -10.30 -4.06 -2.75
CA TYR A 66 -9.97 -4.94 -1.62
C TYR A 66 -10.04 -4.26 -0.25
N ASP A 67 -10.53 -3.02 -0.19
CA ASP A 67 -10.59 -2.20 1.03
C ASP A 67 -9.23 -2.09 1.76
N LEU A 68 -8.12 -2.12 1.01
CA LEU A 68 -6.77 -1.97 1.57
C LEU A 68 -6.33 -0.51 1.63
N ILE A 69 -6.81 0.30 0.68
CA ILE A 69 -6.55 1.72 0.61
C ILE A 69 -7.85 2.46 0.31
N GLU A 70 -7.92 3.71 0.78
CA GLU A 70 -8.97 4.65 0.47
C GLU A 70 -8.41 5.77 -0.39
N SER A 71 -9.29 6.44 -1.14
CA SER A 71 -8.91 7.66 -1.85
C SER A 71 -9.87 8.79 -1.55
N GLU A 72 -9.34 9.97 -1.26
CA GLU A 72 -10.10 11.18 -1.04
C GLU A 72 -9.80 12.23 -2.12
N GLY A 73 -10.82 13.03 -2.47
CA GLY A 73 -10.70 14.15 -3.39
C GLY A 73 -10.90 13.82 -4.88
N PRO A 74 -10.93 14.87 -5.73
CA PRO A 74 -11.14 14.74 -7.16
C PRO A 74 -9.95 14.09 -7.86
N ALA A 75 -10.15 13.56 -9.06
CA ALA A 75 -9.13 12.80 -9.80
C ALA A 75 -7.77 13.53 -9.95
N GLN A 76 -7.78 14.86 -10.02
CA GLN A 76 -6.59 15.69 -10.21
C GLN A 76 -5.78 15.92 -8.92
N SER A 77 -6.44 15.89 -7.75
CA SER A 77 -5.81 16.07 -6.44
C SER A 77 -6.11 14.88 -5.53
N ARG A 78 -6.24 13.69 -6.11
CA ARG A 78 -6.60 12.49 -5.38
C ARG A 78 -5.50 12.14 -4.40
N VAL A 79 -5.88 11.90 -3.16
CA VAL A 79 -4.99 11.48 -2.09
C VAL A 79 -5.33 10.07 -1.69
N TYR A 80 -4.32 9.23 -1.49
CA TYR A 80 -4.46 7.84 -1.08
C TYR A 80 -3.99 7.67 0.35
N ARG A 81 -4.77 6.93 1.14
CA ARG A 81 -4.46 6.55 2.52
C ARG A 81 -4.71 5.07 2.73
N VAL A 82 -4.03 4.46 3.69
CA VAL A 82 -4.33 3.07 4.08
C VAL A 82 -5.69 3.03 4.77
N SER A 83 -6.53 2.07 4.40
CA SER A 83 -7.81 1.91 5.09
C SER A 83 -7.56 1.34 6.50
N THR A 84 -8.07 2.02 7.52
CA THR A 84 -8.02 1.54 8.90
C THR A 84 -9.00 0.41 9.17
N ARG A 85 -9.88 0.07 8.20
CA ARG A 85 -10.88 -1.00 8.33
C ARG A 85 -10.27 -2.40 8.39
N GLN A 86 -9.03 -2.58 7.94
CA GLN A 86 -8.30 -3.85 7.93
C GLN A 86 -7.20 -3.93 9.00
N SER A 87 -7.07 -2.95 9.90
CA SER A 87 -6.18 -3.11 11.06
C SER A 87 -6.84 -4.09 12.02
N THR A 88 -6.53 -5.37 11.90
CA THR A 88 -6.53 -6.24 13.07
C THR A 88 -5.51 -5.63 14.05
N PRO A 89 -5.91 -5.17 15.24
CA PRO A 89 -4.96 -4.72 16.24
C PRO A 89 -4.30 -5.97 16.83
N GLN A 90 -3.28 -6.48 16.15
CA GLN A 90 -2.24 -7.30 16.75
C GLN A 90 -0.97 -6.50 16.48
N SER A 91 -0.48 -5.69 17.41
CA SER A 91 -0.05 -6.12 18.73
C SER A 91 -0.17 -4.99 19.72
N GLU A 92 -0.89 -5.24 20.81
CA GLU A 92 -0.65 -4.54 22.06
C GLU A 92 0.81 -4.79 22.45
N THR A 93 1.62 -3.73 22.33
CA THR A 93 2.95 -3.66 22.89
C THR A 93 2.83 -3.86 24.40
N SER A 94 3.05 -5.08 24.87
CA SER A 94 3.31 -5.35 26.29
C SER A 94 4.65 -4.72 26.65
N VAL A 95 4.68 -3.41 26.89
CA VAL A 95 5.73 -2.79 27.70
C VAL A 95 5.40 -3.13 29.15
N SER A 96 5.90 -4.26 29.61
CA SER A 96 5.98 -4.53 31.05
C SER A 96 7.13 -3.70 31.61
N THR A 97 6.86 -2.44 31.92
CA THR A 97 7.69 -1.68 32.85
C THR A 97 7.14 -1.97 34.25
N SER A 98 7.69 -2.97 34.92
CA SER A 98 7.51 -3.17 36.35
C SER A 98 8.74 -2.60 37.07
N LEU A 99 8.55 -1.42 37.66
CA LEU A 99 9.40 -0.88 38.72
C LEU A 99 8.47 -0.45 39.87
N ALA A 100 8.52 -1.18 40.99
CA ALA A 100 8.31 -0.75 42.37
C ALA A 100 7.86 -1.94 43.23
N GLU A 101 8.75 -2.47 44.06
CA GLU A 101 8.67 -2.38 45.53
C GLU A 101 10.06 -2.63 46.13
#